data_AF-A0A6J4PLR2-F1
#
_entry.id   AF-A0A6J4PLR2-F1
#
_cell.length_a   1.000
_cell.length_b   1.000
_cell.length_c   1.000
_cell.angle_alpha   90.00
_cell.angle_beta   90.00
_cell.angle_gamma   90.00
#
_symmetry.space_group_name_H-M   'P 1'
#
loop_
_entity.id
_entity.type
_entity.pdbx_description
1 polymer ?
#
loop_
_entity_poly.entity_id
_entity_poly.type
_entity_poly.pdbx_seq_one_letter_code
_entity_poly.pdbx_strand_id
1 'polypeptide(L)'
;MIGNPLREERGMALGLAIIVVVVIGVMGAGLLTLVSTDLQAVVALNRGEQAFELAEAGVEVAKAHLAQDPSPAGWSSGELHLDGMGENSVSVTVEHHDADGSFEVVSTGQYGETRRKIEAIFYLEDGSPKLLGWRELYE
;
A
#
# COMPACT_ATOMS: atom_id res chain seq x y z
N MET A 1 -35.02 -39.37 -34.83
CA MET A 1 -34.00 -40.23 -35.47
C MET A 1 -32.64 -39.68 -35.10
N ILE A 2 -31.96 -40.29 -34.13
CA ILE A 2 -30.57 -39.96 -33.78
C ILE A 2 -29.73 -41.04 -34.45
N GLY A 3 -29.02 -40.66 -35.51
CA GLY A 3 -28.15 -41.58 -36.25
C GLY A 3 -27.04 -42.08 -35.34
N ASN A 4 -26.89 -43.41 -35.26
CA ASN A 4 -25.79 -44.03 -34.53
C ASN A 4 -24.49 -43.76 -35.32
N PRO A 5 -23.49 -43.07 -34.76
CA PRO A 5 -22.27 -42.77 -35.49
C PRO A 5 -21.57 -44.08 -35.88
N LEU A 6 -21.18 -44.17 -37.14
CA LEU A 6 -20.48 -45.34 -37.69
C LEU A 6 -19.15 -45.52 -36.93
N ARG A 7 -18.71 -46.76 -36.76
CA ARG A 7 -17.57 -47.16 -35.91
C ARG A 7 -16.26 -46.39 -36.20
N GLU A 8 -16.13 -45.80 -37.38
CA GLU A 8 -14.99 -44.98 -37.84
C GLU A 8 -15.02 -43.52 -37.29
N GLU A 9 -16.18 -42.96 -36.98
CA GLU A 9 -16.30 -41.59 -36.40
C GLU A 9 -15.99 -41.54 -34.90
N ARG A 10 -16.11 -42.68 -34.20
CA ARG A 10 -15.81 -42.78 -32.75
C ARG A 10 -14.37 -42.42 -32.40
N GLY A 11 -13.40 -42.72 -33.29
CA GLY A 11 -11.99 -42.38 -33.08
C GLY A 11 -11.71 -40.88 -33.29
N MET A 12 -12.32 -40.27 -34.31
CA MET A 12 -12.23 -38.83 -34.57
C MET A 12 -12.95 -38.00 -33.51
N ALA A 13 -14.14 -38.43 -33.08
CA ALA A 13 -14.90 -37.75 -32.03
C ALA A 13 -14.18 -37.75 -30.67
N LEU A 14 -13.54 -38.87 -30.31
CA LEU A 14 -12.74 -38.95 -29.07
C LEU A 14 -11.53 -38.01 -29.14
N GLY A 15 -10.82 -37.98 -30.28
CA GLY A 15 -9.71 -37.06 -30.49
C GLY A 15 -10.12 -35.59 -30.39
N LEU A 16 -11.24 -35.23 -31.01
CA LEU A 16 -11.81 -33.88 -30.95
C LEU A 16 -12.24 -33.51 -29.52
N ALA A 17 -12.86 -34.44 -28.78
CA ALA A 17 -13.23 -34.22 -27.38
C ALA A 17 -12.01 -33.95 -26.50
N ILE A 18 -10.92 -34.72 -26.68
CA ILE A 18 -9.66 -34.50 -25.95
C ILE A 18 -9.08 -33.12 -26.27
N ILE A 19 -9.03 -32.73 -27.56
CA ILE A 19 -8.54 -31.42 -27.97
C ILE A 19 -9.37 -30.31 -27.32
N VAL A 20 -10.71 -30.42 -27.34
CA VAL A 20 -11.60 -29.42 -26.72
C VAL A 20 -11.35 -29.32 -25.22
N VAL A 21 -11.23 -30.45 -24.51
CA VAL A 21 -10.93 -30.46 -23.07
C VAL A 21 -9.56 -29.82 -22.79
N VAL A 22 -8.55 -30.10 -23.61
CA VAL A 22 -7.21 -29.48 -23.47
C VAL A 22 -7.29 -27.98 -23.70
N VAL A 23 -7.97 -27.53 -24.75
CA VAL A 23 -8.12 -26.09 -25.05
C VAL A 23 -8.84 -25.37 -23.92
N ILE A 24 -9.93 -25.94 -23.40
CA ILE A 24 -10.67 -25.39 -22.26
C ILE A 24 -9.77 -25.36 -21.02
N GLY A 25 -8.99 -26.41 -20.77
CA GLY A 25 -8.05 -26.46 -19.64
C GLY A 25 -6.98 -25.36 -19.72
N VAL A 26 -6.39 -25.17 -20.90
CA VAL A 26 -5.39 -24.11 -21.12
C VAL A 26 -6.01 -22.72 -20.98
N MET A 27 -7.20 -22.49 -21.55
CA MET A 27 -7.92 -21.22 -21.40
C MET A 27 -8.29 -20.93 -19.94
N GLY A 28 -8.76 -21.94 -19.20
CA GLY A 28 -9.10 -21.82 -17.78
C GLY A 28 -7.89 -21.48 -16.93
N ALA A 29 -6.75 -22.17 -17.14
CA ALA A 29 -5.51 -21.88 -16.44
C ALA A 29 -4.97 -20.47 -16.77
N GLY A 30 -5.08 -20.06 -18.04
CA GLY A 30 -4.70 -18.72 -18.50
C GLY A 30 -5.49 -17.61 -17.80
N LEU A 31 -6.82 -17.73 -17.76
CA LEU A 31 -7.70 -16.76 -17.09
C LEU A 31 -7.43 -16.71 -15.58
N LEU A 32 -7.25 -17.87 -14.93
CA LEU A 32 -6.95 -17.91 -13.50
C LEU A 32 -5.63 -17.18 -13.18
N THR A 33 -4.63 -17.33 -14.04
CA THR A 33 -3.32 -16.66 -13.89
C THR A 33 -3.45 -15.15 -14.01
N LEU A 34 -4.22 -14.66 -14.99
CA LEU A 34 -4.48 -13.23 -15.16
C LEU A 34 -5.18 -12.64 -13.93
N VAL A 35 -6.29 -13.25 -13.48
CA VAL A 35 -7.03 -12.80 -12.30
C VAL A 35 -6.16 -12.81 -11.05
N SER A 36 -5.35 -13.85 -10.85
CA SER A 36 -4.41 -13.92 -9.73
C SER A 36 -3.39 -12.78 -9.76
N THR A 37 -2.91 -12.40 -10.94
CA THR A 37 -1.93 -11.33 -11.11
C THR A 37 -2.56 -9.96 -10.83
N ASP A 38 -3.75 -9.72 -11.37
CA ASP A 38 -4.49 -8.47 -11.14
C ASP A 38 -4.85 -8.31 -9.66
N LEU A 39 -5.30 -9.37 -8.99
CA LEU A 39 -5.61 -9.32 -7.56
C LEU A 39 -4.36 -9.00 -6.74
N GLN A 40 -3.21 -9.60 -7.05
CA GLN A 40 -1.95 -9.30 -6.37
C GLN A 40 -1.54 -7.84 -6.57
N ALA A 41 -1.68 -7.30 -7.78
CA ALA A 41 -1.42 -5.89 -8.06
C ALA A 41 -2.35 -4.97 -7.25
N VAL A 42 -3.64 -5.27 -7.20
CA VAL A 42 -4.62 -4.49 -6.41
C VAL A 42 -4.31 -4.56 -4.91
N VAL A 43 -3.96 -5.73 -4.39
CA VAL A 43 -3.58 -5.88 -2.98
C VAL A 43 -2.32 -5.06 -2.68
N ALA A 44 -1.31 -5.10 -3.56
CA ALA A 44 -0.10 -4.29 -3.40
C ALA A 44 -0.40 -2.78 -3.42
N LEU A 45 -1.26 -2.33 -4.33
CA LEU A 45 -1.69 -0.93 -4.40
C LEU A 45 -2.42 -0.50 -3.13
N ASN A 46 -3.42 -1.26 -2.70
CA ASN A 46 -4.20 -0.96 -1.50
C ASN A 46 -3.32 -0.93 -0.24
N ARG A 47 -2.36 -1.86 -0.09
CA ARG A 47 -1.39 -1.83 1.01
C ARG A 47 -0.50 -0.58 0.95
N GLY A 48 -0.11 -0.16 -0.25
CA GLY A 48 0.66 1.07 -0.47
C GLY A 48 -0.10 2.33 -0.07
N GLU A 49 -1.38 2.42 -0.44
CA GLU A 49 -2.26 3.52 -0.03
C GLU A 49 -2.45 3.55 1.49
N GLN A 50 -2.72 2.42 2.13
CA GLN A 50 -2.90 2.36 3.58
C GLN A 50 -1.62 2.73 4.34
N ALA A 51 -0.45 2.24 3.91
CA ALA A 51 0.82 2.65 4.51
C ALA A 51 1.08 4.16 4.36
N PHE A 52 0.66 4.74 3.23
CA PHE A 52 0.75 6.18 3.00
C PHE A 52 -0.20 6.97 3.91
N GLU A 53 -1.46 6.56 4.02
CA GLU A 53 -2.44 7.19 4.92
C GLU A 53 -1.99 7.15 6.39
N LEU A 54 -1.38 6.05 6.83
CA LEU A 54 -0.77 5.94 8.16
C LEU A 54 0.37 6.94 8.35
N ALA A 55 1.23 7.08 7.35
CA ALA A 55 2.32 8.07 7.39
C ALA A 55 1.76 9.50 7.44
N GLU A 56 0.73 9.83 6.66
CA GLU A 56 0.09 11.14 6.66
C GLU A 56 -0.58 11.47 8.00
N ALA A 57 -1.27 10.48 8.60
CA ALA A 57 -1.83 10.63 9.94
C ALA A 57 -0.75 10.96 10.98
N GLY A 58 0.44 10.35 10.88
CA GLY A 58 1.57 10.68 11.75
C GLY A 58 2.06 12.13 11.59
N VAL A 59 2.08 12.66 10.37
CA VAL A 59 2.41 14.08 10.11
C VAL A 59 1.38 15.01 10.75
N GLU A 60 0.09 14.70 10.64
CA GLU A 60 -0.97 15.51 11.27
C GLU A 60 -0.91 15.46 12.81
N VAL A 61 -0.53 14.32 13.40
CA VAL A 61 -0.27 14.22 14.85
C VAL A 61 0.90 15.12 15.25
N ALA A 62 2.01 15.09 14.51
CA ALA A 62 3.16 15.97 14.78
C ALA A 62 2.80 17.45 14.64
N LYS A 63 2.03 17.82 13.62
CA LYS A 63 1.53 19.19 13.44
C LYS A 63 0.63 19.62 14.60
N ALA A 64 -0.28 18.77 15.06
CA ALA A 64 -1.10 19.04 16.23
C ALA A 64 -0.26 19.19 17.51
N HIS A 65 0.83 18.43 17.62
CA HIS A 65 1.77 18.55 18.73
C HIS A 65 2.56 19.86 18.66
N LEU A 66 3.10 20.24 17.50
CA LEU A 66 3.80 21.50 17.25
C LEU A 66 2.94 22.74 17.55
N ALA A 67 1.62 22.64 17.36
CA ALA A 67 0.69 23.71 17.71
C ALA A 67 0.44 23.84 19.23
N GLN A 68 0.65 22.77 20.00
CA GLN A 68 0.46 22.76 21.46
C GLN A 68 1.75 23.07 22.20
N ASP A 69 2.85 22.45 21.78
CA ASP A 69 4.20 22.69 22.25
C ASP A 69 5.07 23.09 21.06
N PRO A 70 5.41 24.40 20.93
CA PRO A 70 6.26 24.89 19.85
C PRO A 70 7.76 24.59 20.05
N SER A 71 8.14 23.90 21.14
CA SER A 71 9.52 23.48 21.43
C SER A 71 9.70 21.95 21.47
N PRO A 72 9.20 21.13 20.51
CA PRO A 72 9.31 19.68 20.60
C PRO A 72 10.64 19.16 20.03
N ALA A 73 11.74 19.91 20.20
CA ALA A 73 13.05 19.52 19.67
C ALA A 73 13.43 18.11 20.17
N GLY A 74 13.51 17.14 19.25
CA GLY A 74 13.81 15.75 19.57
C GLY A 74 12.61 14.92 20.04
N TRP A 75 11.38 15.37 19.80
CA TRP A 75 10.18 14.55 20.04
C TRP A 75 10.11 13.41 19.01
N SER A 76 9.82 12.22 19.51
CA SER A 76 9.45 11.07 18.68
C SER A 76 8.29 10.35 19.36
N SER A 77 7.33 9.90 18.55
CA SER A 77 6.24 9.05 19.04
C SER A 77 6.72 7.64 19.39
N GLY A 78 7.93 7.25 18.95
CA GLY A 78 8.29 5.85 18.84
C GLY A 78 7.38 5.12 17.84
N GLU A 79 7.40 3.79 17.87
CA GLU A 79 6.50 2.97 17.04
C GLU A 79 5.14 2.80 17.72
N LEU A 80 4.13 3.47 17.19
CA LEU A 80 2.75 3.37 17.63
C LEU A 80 2.04 2.26 16.86
N HIS A 81 1.63 1.22 17.58
CA HIS A 81 0.77 0.18 17.05
C HIS A 81 -0.69 0.59 17.21
N LEU A 82 -1.45 0.52 16.13
CA LEU A 82 -2.88 0.86 16.13
C LEU A 82 -3.68 -0.35 16.59
N ASP A 83 -4.46 -0.18 17.66
CA ASP A 83 -5.30 -1.25 18.19
C ASP A 83 -6.33 -1.69 17.13
N GLY A 84 -6.47 -3.00 16.94
CA GLY A 84 -7.31 -3.58 15.89
C GLY A 84 -6.70 -3.61 14.48
N MET A 85 -5.47 -3.14 14.26
CA MET A 85 -4.79 -3.17 12.95
C MET A 85 -3.64 -4.20 12.85
N GLY A 86 -3.50 -5.11 13.82
CA GLY A 86 -2.50 -6.19 13.74
C GLY A 86 -1.05 -5.67 13.83
N GLU A 87 -0.21 -6.07 12.86
CA GLU A 87 1.22 -5.71 12.79
C GLU A 87 1.48 -4.33 12.16
N ASN A 88 0.43 -3.54 11.91
CA ASN A 88 0.57 -2.22 11.31
C ASN A 88 1.03 -1.20 12.36
N SER A 89 1.93 -0.32 11.94
CA SER A 89 2.52 0.67 12.83
C SER A 89 2.70 2.02 12.15
N VAL A 90 2.77 3.07 12.96
CA VAL A 90 3.19 4.40 12.54
C VAL A 90 4.27 4.90 13.49
N SER A 91 5.33 5.49 12.95
CA SER A 91 6.37 6.14 13.74
C SER A 91 6.63 7.54 13.23
N VAL A 92 6.75 8.49 14.15
CA VAL A 92 6.93 9.91 13.84
C VAL A 92 8.12 10.45 14.62
N THR A 93 8.96 11.23 13.96
CA THR A 93 10.11 11.91 14.52
C THR A 93 10.08 13.37 14.10
N VAL A 94 10.37 14.27 15.04
CA VAL A 94 10.38 15.72 14.82
C VAL A 94 11.74 16.27 15.22
N GLU A 95 12.42 16.88 14.25
CA GLU A 95 13.71 17.53 14.44
C GLU A 95 13.59 19.04 14.21
N HIS A 96 14.26 19.83 15.04
CA HIS A 96 14.27 21.28 14.91
C HIS A 96 15.56 21.73 14.20
N HIS A 97 15.41 22.55 13.16
CA HIS A 97 16.52 23.15 12.44
C HIS A 97 16.75 24.57 12.95
N ASP A 98 17.73 24.74 13.83
CA ASP A 98 18.08 26.03 14.46
C ASP A 98 18.46 27.13 13.43
N ALA A 99 18.90 26.73 12.22
CA ALA A 99 19.39 27.65 11.20
C ALA A 99 18.29 28.50 10.55
N ASP A 100 17.10 27.92 10.35
CA ASP A 100 15.95 28.55 9.71
C ASP A 100 14.69 28.55 10.60
N GLY A 101 14.78 27.98 11.81
CA GLY A 101 13.66 27.87 12.75
C GLY A 101 12.55 26.93 12.26
N SER A 102 12.86 26.06 11.30
CA SER A 102 11.92 25.08 10.77
C SER A 102 11.92 23.78 11.59
N PHE A 103 10.88 22.98 11.41
CA PHE A 103 10.71 21.67 12.01
C PHE A 103 10.59 20.65 10.90
N GLU A 104 11.49 19.67 10.89
CA GLU A 104 11.42 18.52 10.00
C GLU A 104 10.65 17.41 10.70
N VAL A 105 9.55 16.99 10.09
CA VAL A 105 8.69 15.91 10.55
C VAL A 105 8.86 14.75 9.60
N VAL A 106 9.38 13.64 10.10
CA VAL A 106 9.50 12.38 9.37
C VAL A 106 8.49 11.40 9.95
N SER A 107 7.55 10.96 9.12
CA SER A 107 6.54 9.98 9.49
C SER A 107 6.66 8.74 8.61
N THR A 108 6.66 7.57 9.24
CA THR A 108 6.74 6.27 8.57
C THR A 108 5.51 5.46 8.91
N GLY A 109 4.72 5.11 7.91
CA GLY A 109 3.57 4.21 8.02
C GLY A 109 3.91 2.83 7.48
N GLN A 110 3.55 1.78 8.24
CA GLN A 110 3.74 0.39 7.86
C GLN A 110 2.39 -0.33 7.84
N TYR A 111 2.08 -0.94 6.70
CA TYR A 111 0.91 -1.79 6.51
C TYR A 111 1.34 -3.16 5.98
N GLY A 112 1.32 -4.17 6.84
CA GLY A 112 1.95 -5.47 6.59
C GLY A 112 3.45 -5.33 6.29
N GLU A 113 3.88 -5.81 5.11
CA GLU A 113 5.27 -5.69 4.63
C GLU A 113 5.55 -4.38 3.88
N THR A 114 4.52 -3.58 3.59
CA THR A 114 4.66 -2.34 2.83
C THR A 114 4.91 -1.18 3.77
N ARG A 115 5.94 -0.39 3.50
CA ARG A 115 6.31 0.80 4.25
C ARG A 115 6.29 2.02 3.35
N ARG A 116 5.79 3.14 3.88
CA ARG A 116 5.80 4.45 3.24
C ARG A 116 6.36 5.48 4.21
N LYS A 117 7.14 6.42 3.70
CA LYS A 117 7.81 7.44 4.50
C LYS A 117 7.53 8.80 3.91
N ILE A 118 7.17 9.74 4.77
CA ILE A 118 6.83 11.11 4.41
C ILE A 118 7.71 12.05 5.22
N GLU A 119 8.24 13.05 4.54
CA GLU A 119 8.98 14.18 5.12
C GLU A 119 8.15 15.45 4.90
N ALA A 120 7.90 16.17 5.99
CA ALA A 120 7.18 17.44 5.97
C ALA A 120 7.97 18.48 6.77
N ILE A 121 8.16 19.66 6.19
CA ILE A 121 8.87 20.78 6.82
C ILE A 121 7.84 21.81 7.24
N PHE A 122 7.83 22.15 8.52
CA PHE A 122 6.95 23.15 9.10
C PHE A 122 7.73 24.36 9.60
N TYR A 123 7.09 25.53 9.59
CA TYR A 123 7.58 26.74 10.24
C TYR A 123 6.49 27.30 11.14
N LEU A 124 6.86 27.74 12.34
CA LEU A 124 5.92 28.33 13.27
C LEU A 124 5.74 29.81 12.96
N GLU A 125 4.55 30.19 12.51
CA GLU A 125 4.15 31.59 12.33
C GLU A 125 2.97 31.89 13.25
N ASP A 126 3.11 32.89 14.12
CA ASP A 126 2.11 33.24 15.14
C ASP A 126 1.65 32.06 16.02
N GLY A 127 2.57 31.14 16.33
CA GLY A 127 2.28 29.94 17.14
C GLY A 127 1.52 28.84 16.41
N SER A 128 1.30 28.98 15.09
CA SER A 128 0.67 27.96 14.25
C SER A 128 1.68 27.34 13.28
N PRO A 129 1.78 26.00 13.17
CA PRO A 129 2.66 25.36 12.21
C PRO A 129 2.12 25.53 10.78
N LYS A 130 2.89 26.20 9.93
CA LYS A 130 2.66 26.31 8.49
C LYS A 130 3.57 25.36 7.73
N LEU A 131 2.99 24.64 6.78
CA LEU A 131 3.73 23.72 5.90
C LEU A 131 4.56 24.52 4.90
N LEU A 132 5.88 24.33 4.91
CA LEU A 132 6.82 24.89 3.94
C LEU A 132 7.07 23.94 2.78
N GLY A 133 7.10 22.63 3.04
CA GLY A 133 7.40 21.62 2.03
C GLY A 133 6.95 20.24 2.47
N TRP A 134 6.63 19.41 1.48
CA TRP A 134 6.22 18.03 1.68
C TRP A 134 6.81 17.16 0.56
N ARG A 135 7.30 15.97 0.92
CA ARG A 135 7.78 15.00 -0.05
C ARG A 135 7.64 13.58 0.50
N GLU A 136 7.25 12.66 -0.39
CA GLU A 136 7.36 11.22 -0.14
C GLU A 136 8.81 10.77 -0.33
N LEU A 137 9.34 10.06 0.67
CA LEU A 137 10.65 9.42 0.60
C LEU A 137 10.47 7.97 0.13
N TYR A 138 11.08 7.65 -1.01
CA TYR A 138 11.17 6.27 -1.49
C TYR A 138 12.45 5.66 -0.92
N GLU A 139 12.30 4.67 -0.04
CA GLU A 139 13.39 3.77 0.39
C GLU A 139 13.44 2.51 -0.47
#